data_AF-A0A2A4SZP0-F1
#
_entry.id   AF-A0A2A4SZP0-F1
#
_cell.length_a   1.000
_cell.length_b   1.000
_cell.length_c   1.000
_cell.angle_alpha   90.00
_cell.angle_beta   90.00
_cell.angle_gamma   90.00
#
_symmetry.space_group_name_H-M   'P 1'
#
loop_
_entity.id
_entity.type
_entity.pdbx_description
1 polymer ?
#
loop_
_entity_poly.entity_id
_entity_poly.type
_entity_poly.pdbx_seq_one_letter_code
_entity_poly.pdbx_strand_id
1 'polypeptide(L)'
;MKSEELKKNANDQPQTKEEKVKRVVESGAIYITEVDQNEVRVESALFSPPDLIAAAGLDPTAHVLIQIFKDGTEKKLNDTDSINLCQYGIEKFRTEKILVPICIDDKEYQVKPGKISVK
;
A
#
# COMPACT_ATOMS: atom_id res chain seq x y z
N MET A 1 20.67 32.06 -71.61
CA MET A 1 21.17 30.68 -71.43
C MET A 1 20.52 30.19 -70.13
N LYS A 2 19.45 29.37 -70.18
CA LYS A 2 19.43 27.88 -70.00
C LYS A 2 20.35 27.46 -68.83
N SER A 3 19.91 26.89 -67.70
CA SER A 3 19.01 25.73 -67.43
C SER A 3 18.60 25.74 -65.93
N GLU A 4 17.38 25.33 -65.51
CA GLU A 4 17.00 24.02 -64.89
C GLU A 4 17.95 23.53 -63.76
N GLU A 5 17.58 22.98 -62.60
CA GLU A 5 16.34 22.50 -62.00
C GLU A 5 16.59 22.22 -60.49
N LEU A 6 15.55 22.35 -59.66
CA LEU A 6 15.14 21.52 -58.51
C LEU A 6 16.18 20.72 -57.65
N LYS A 7 16.12 20.88 -56.31
CA LYS A 7 15.47 19.91 -55.39
C LYS A 7 15.45 20.33 -53.91
N LYS A 8 14.35 19.89 -53.28
CA LYS A 8 13.80 20.08 -51.94
C LYS A 8 14.66 19.52 -50.80
N ASN A 9 14.50 20.08 -49.59
CA ASN A 9 14.01 19.41 -48.36
C ASN A 9 14.26 20.35 -47.16
N ALA A 10 13.21 20.82 -46.46
CA ALA A 10 12.56 20.17 -45.32
C ALA A 10 13.55 20.00 -44.15
N ASN A 11 13.29 20.36 -42.91
CA ASN A 11 12.17 20.97 -42.21
C ASN A 11 12.79 21.40 -40.88
N ASP A 12 12.25 22.44 -40.28
CA ASP A 12 12.53 22.88 -38.92
C ASP A 12 12.35 21.71 -37.93
N GLN A 13 13.34 21.43 -37.06
CA GLN A 13 13.11 21.20 -35.63
C GLN A 13 14.43 21.01 -34.83
N PRO A 14 14.50 21.57 -33.61
CA PRO A 14 15.69 21.56 -32.76
C PRO A 14 15.93 20.19 -32.10
N GLN A 15 17.21 19.92 -31.87
CA GLN A 15 17.79 18.70 -31.30
C GLN A 15 17.08 18.23 -30.01
N THR A 16 16.52 17.03 -30.08
CA THR A 16 15.86 16.23 -29.02
C THR A 16 16.84 15.85 -27.91
N LYS A 17 16.63 16.26 -26.66
CA LYS A 17 15.87 15.55 -25.59
C LYS A 17 16.28 14.10 -25.23
N GLU A 18 17.39 13.56 -25.73
CA GLU A 18 17.72 12.14 -25.47
C GLU A 18 18.63 11.86 -24.25
N GLU A 19 19.20 12.87 -23.57
CA GLU A 19 20.08 12.65 -22.42
C GLU A 19 19.43 12.87 -21.04
N LYS A 20 18.09 12.87 -20.97
CA LYS A 20 17.34 13.03 -19.70
C LYS A 20 16.38 11.88 -19.38
N VAL A 21 16.46 10.78 -20.13
CA VAL A 21 15.49 9.66 -20.06
C VAL A 21 16.00 8.47 -19.23
N LYS A 22 17.27 8.45 -18.77
CA LYS A 22 17.83 7.33 -18.00
C LYS A 22 17.83 7.47 -16.46
N ARG A 23 17.40 8.60 -15.88
CA ARG A 23 17.36 8.81 -14.41
C ARG A 23 15.95 9.03 -13.82
N VAL A 24 14.91 8.79 -14.60
CA VAL A 24 13.51 8.85 -14.12
C VAL A 24 12.86 7.48 -14.31
N VAL A 25 13.56 6.44 -13.87
CA VAL A 25 13.02 5.07 -13.79
C VAL A 25 13.14 4.62 -12.34
N GLU A 26 12.45 5.34 -11.45
CA GLU A 26 12.23 4.92 -10.06
C GLU A 26 11.11 5.75 -9.42
N SER A 27 10.11 6.18 -10.22
CA SER A 27 8.92 6.85 -9.67
C SER A 27 7.91 5.80 -9.21
N GLY A 28 8.26 5.05 -8.17
CA GLY A 28 7.24 4.40 -7.35
C GLY A 28 6.40 5.50 -6.71
N ALA A 29 5.10 5.54 -6.98
CA ALA A 29 4.22 6.46 -6.27
C ALA A 29 4.21 6.04 -4.79
N ILE A 30 4.63 6.92 -3.88
CA ILE A 30 4.51 6.68 -2.44
C ILE A 30 3.10 7.11 -2.03
N TYR A 31 2.35 6.17 -1.45
CA TYR A 31 1.05 6.43 -0.85
C TYR A 31 1.21 6.55 0.66
N ILE A 32 0.41 7.44 1.23
CA ILE A 32 0.43 7.75 2.66
C ILE A 32 -0.93 7.39 3.25
N THR A 33 -0.94 6.65 4.35
CA THR A 33 -2.16 6.30 5.09
C THR A 33 -1.92 6.38 6.59
N GLU A 34 -2.99 6.30 7.39
CA GLU A 34 -2.94 6.37 8.85
C GLU A 34 -3.34 5.01 9.45
N VAL A 35 -2.46 4.41 10.26
CA VAL A 35 -2.72 3.20 11.05
C VAL A 35 -2.46 3.53 12.53
N ASP A 36 -3.47 3.39 13.38
CA ASP A 36 -3.38 3.71 14.81
C ASP A 36 -2.84 5.13 15.09
N GLN A 37 -3.31 6.11 14.30
CA GLN A 37 -2.85 7.51 14.36
C GLN A 37 -1.40 7.74 13.91
N ASN A 38 -0.73 6.73 13.38
CA ASN A 38 0.61 6.85 12.82
C ASN A 38 0.56 6.88 11.29
N GLU A 39 1.37 7.76 10.70
CA GLU A 39 1.55 7.82 9.25
C GLU A 39 2.36 6.61 8.78
N VAL A 40 1.79 5.84 7.86
CA VAL A 40 2.44 4.70 7.20
C VAL A 40 2.61 5.01 5.72
N ARG A 41 3.83 4.81 5.22
CA ARG A 41 4.19 5.00 3.81
C ARG A 41 4.26 3.66 3.11
N VAL A 42 3.55 3.53 2.00
CA VAL A 42 3.50 2.30 1.20
C VAL A 42 3.79 2.61 -0.27
N GLU A 43 4.39 1.67 -0.98
CA GLU A 43 4.82 1.85 -2.37
C GLU A 43 3.74 1.47 -3.40
N SER A 44 2.57 1.04 -2.93
CA SER A 44 1.44 0.62 -3.74
C SER A 44 0.12 1.10 -3.15
N ALA A 45 -0.83 1.50 -3.99
CA ALA A 45 -2.19 1.81 -3.59
C ALA A 45 -3.00 0.57 -3.18
N LEU A 46 -2.58 -0.60 -3.65
CA LEU A 46 -3.21 -1.88 -3.42
C LEU A 46 -2.34 -2.73 -2.51
N PHE A 47 -2.90 -3.18 -1.40
CA PHE A 47 -2.21 -4.04 -0.45
C PHE A 47 -3.19 -4.95 0.29
N SER A 48 -2.66 -6.04 0.83
CA SER A 48 -3.40 -6.88 1.77
C SER A 48 -3.36 -6.28 3.18
N PRO A 49 -4.35 -6.58 4.06
CA PRO A 49 -4.30 -6.14 5.44
C PRO A 49 -3.02 -6.57 6.20
N PRO A 50 -2.50 -7.80 6.05
CA PRO A 50 -1.22 -8.19 6.63
C PRO A 50 -0.05 -7.30 6.22
N ASP A 51 0.02 -6.91 4.94
CA ASP A 51 1.10 -6.04 4.44
C ASP A 51 1.05 -4.66 5.09
N LEU A 52 -0.15 -4.09 5.29
CA LEU A 52 -0.30 -2.80 5.93
C LEU A 52 0.02 -2.85 7.43
N ILE A 53 -0.36 -3.93 8.12
CA ILE A 53 0.01 -4.15 9.53
C ILE A 53 1.54 -4.24 9.65
N ALA A 54 2.20 -4.99 8.76
CA ALA A 54 3.65 -5.11 8.73
C ALA A 54 4.32 -3.76 8.41
N ALA A 55 3.79 -2.98 7.48
CA ALA A 55 4.26 -1.64 7.15
C ALA A 55 4.12 -0.66 8.33
N ALA A 56 3.15 -0.87 9.21
CA ALA A 56 2.99 -0.15 10.47
C ALA A 56 3.95 -0.62 11.58
N GLY A 57 4.81 -1.62 11.31
CA GLY A 57 5.76 -2.17 12.27
C GLY A 57 5.12 -3.12 13.30
N LEU A 58 3.94 -3.65 13.01
CA LEU A 58 3.20 -4.57 13.86
C LEU A 58 3.26 -6.00 13.32
N ASP A 59 3.03 -6.98 14.20
CA ASP A 59 2.96 -8.39 13.82
C ASP A 59 1.59 -8.72 13.21
N PRO A 60 1.50 -9.08 11.91
CA PRO A 60 0.26 -9.40 11.23
C PRO A 60 -0.42 -10.67 11.73
N THR A 61 0.29 -11.54 12.46
CA THR A 61 -0.31 -12.73 13.08
C THR A 61 -0.94 -12.44 14.43
N ALA A 62 -0.60 -11.30 15.02
CA ALA A 62 -1.07 -10.87 16.34
C ALA A 62 -2.12 -9.75 16.27
N HIS A 63 -2.33 -9.15 15.09
CA HIS A 63 -3.23 -8.02 14.91
C HIS A 63 -4.15 -8.24 13.71
N VAL A 64 -5.35 -7.68 13.80
CA VAL A 64 -6.28 -7.52 12.68
C VAL A 64 -6.42 -6.04 12.36
N LEU A 65 -6.71 -5.75 11.10
CA LEU A 65 -6.92 -4.38 10.64
C LEU A 65 -8.41 -4.03 10.61
N ILE A 66 -8.76 -2.85 11.09
CA ILE A 66 -10.10 -2.27 11.04
C ILE A 66 -10.04 -1.04 10.16
N GLN A 67 -10.83 -1.05 9.10
CA GLN A 67 -11.02 0.08 8.22
C GLN A 67 -12.13 0.98 8.76
N ILE A 68 -11.87 2.28 8.82
CA ILE A 68 -12.82 3.29 9.28
C ILE A 68 -13.20 4.17 8.07
N PHE A 69 -14.50 4.22 7.77
CA PHE A 69 -15.07 5.01 6.69
C PHE A 69 -15.44 6.42 7.15
N LYS A 70 -15.70 7.33 6.20
CA LYS A 70 -16.05 8.75 6.49
C LYS A 70 -17.27 8.93 7.39
N ASP A 71 -18.22 8.01 7.31
CA ASP A 71 -19.44 8.01 8.10
C ASP A 71 -19.23 7.46 9.52
N GLY A 72 -17.99 7.07 9.86
CA GLY A 72 -17.63 6.45 11.13
C GLY A 72 -17.91 4.95 11.19
N THR A 73 -18.44 4.34 10.12
CA THR A 73 -18.64 2.90 10.07
C THR A 73 -17.28 2.20 10.10
N GLU A 74 -17.21 1.09 10.85
CA GLU A 74 -16.02 0.26 10.95
C GLU A 74 -16.22 -1.07 10.22
N LYS A 75 -15.20 -1.51 9.48
CA LYS A 75 -15.15 -2.85 8.89
C LYS A 75 -13.86 -3.53 9.30
N LYS A 76 -13.98 -4.66 10.00
CA LYS A 76 -12.86 -5.57 10.22
C LYS A 76 -12.47 -6.25 8.90
N LEU A 77 -11.20 -6.19 8.54
CA LEU A 77 -10.65 -6.79 7.34
C LEU A 77 -10.03 -8.14 7.66
N ASN A 78 -10.25 -9.11 6.77
CA ASN A 78 -9.62 -10.43 6.80
C ASN A 78 -8.39 -10.45 5.91
N ASP A 79 -7.49 -11.41 6.11
CA ASP A 79 -6.24 -11.52 5.35
C ASP A 79 -6.41 -11.62 3.83
N THR A 80 -7.57 -12.11 3.37
CA THR A 80 -7.92 -12.23 1.95
C THR A 80 -8.57 -10.98 1.36
N ASP A 81 -8.92 -9.99 2.18
CA ASP A 81 -9.46 -8.73 1.69
C ASP A 81 -8.38 -7.93 0.95
N SER A 82 -8.80 -7.03 0.07
CA SER A 82 -7.91 -6.09 -0.61
C SER A 82 -8.27 -4.67 -0.24
N ILE A 83 -7.25 -3.88 0.05
CA ILE A 83 -7.38 -2.46 0.37
C ILE A 83 -6.90 -1.66 -0.83
N ASN A 84 -7.68 -0.65 -1.23
CA ASN A 84 -7.33 0.26 -2.32
C ASN A 84 -7.38 1.72 -1.84
N LEU A 85 -6.22 2.34 -1.60
CA LEU A 85 -6.12 3.73 -1.16
C LEU A 85 -6.62 4.74 -2.20
N CYS A 86 -6.74 4.36 -3.47
CA CYS A 86 -7.34 5.22 -4.49
C CYS A 86 -8.88 5.22 -4.41
N GLN A 87 -9.49 4.31 -3.65
CA GLN A 87 -10.93 4.26 -3.49
C GLN A 87 -11.41 5.41 -2.60
N TYR A 88 -12.35 6.19 -3.12
CA TYR A 88 -12.95 7.29 -2.36
C TYR A 88 -13.68 6.75 -1.13
N GLY A 89 -13.40 7.32 0.04
CA GLY A 89 -14.10 6.99 1.29
C GLY A 89 -13.31 6.21 2.33
N ILE A 90 -12.07 5.80 2.02
CA ILE A 90 -11.15 5.25 3.01
C ILE A 90 -10.44 6.43 3.69
N GLU A 91 -10.58 6.55 5.01
CA GLU A 91 -9.92 7.64 5.74
C GLU A 91 -8.85 7.16 6.68
N LYS A 92 -9.10 6.08 7.44
CA LYS A 92 -8.21 5.65 8.53
C LYS A 92 -8.26 4.14 8.77
N PHE A 93 -7.18 3.63 9.35
CA PHE A 93 -7.10 2.26 9.84
C PHE A 93 -6.75 2.23 11.33
N ARG A 94 -7.29 1.24 12.03
CA ARG A 94 -6.93 0.88 13.42
C ARG A 94 -6.51 -0.58 13.45
N THR A 95 -5.63 -0.96 14.36
CA THR A 95 -5.37 -2.37 14.66
C THR A 95 -6.01 -2.81 15.97
N GLU A 96 -6.41 -4.08 16.01
CA GLU A 96 -6.82 -4.75 17.24
C GLU A 96 -6.03 -6.04 17.42
N LYS A 97 -5.68 -6.35 18.66
CA LYS A 97 -4.96 -7.60 18.98
C LYS A 97 -5.90 -8.79 18.84
N ILE A 98 -5.46 -9.79 18.10
CA ILE A 98 -6.13 -11.09 18.04
C ILE A 98 -6.01 -11.74 19.42
N LEU A 99 -7.12 -12.24 19.94
CA LEU A 99 -7.10 -13.18 21.06
C LEU A 99 -7.28 -14.57 20.47
N VAL A 100 -6.30 -15.44 20.68
CA VAL A 100 -6.37 -16.82 20.19
C VAL A 100 -7.09 -17.65 21.26
N PRO A 101 -8.22 -18.30 20.95
CA PRO A 101 -8.78 -19.29 21.85
C PRO A 101 -7.87 -20.52 21.85
N ILE A 102 -7.36 -20.89 23.02
CA ILE A 102 -6.68 -22.16 23.24
C ILE A 102 -7.57 -23.04 24.11
N CYS A 103 -7.72 -24.31 23.72
CA CYS A 103 -8.42 -25.29 24.53
C CYS A 103 -7.41 -26.08 25.36
N ILE A 104 -7.57 -26.06 26.69
CA ILE A 104 -6.81 -26.89 27.63
C ILE A 104 -7.83 -27.61 28.50
N ASP A 105 -7.78 -28.95 28.55
CA ASP A 105 -8.69 -29.78 29.35
C ASP A 105 -10.17 -29.39 29.22
N ASP A 106 -10.67 -29.31 27.98
CA ASP A 106 -12.04 -28.93 27.62
C ASP A 106 -12.49 -27.53 28.09
N LYS A 107 -11.53 -26.65 28.44
CA LYS A 107 -11.78 -25.23 28.76
C LYS A 107 -11.15 -24.33 27.71
N GLU A 108 -11.92 -23.38 27.21
CA GLU A 108 -11.46 -22.36 26.28
C GLU A 108 -10.84 -21.18 27.04
N TYR A 109 -9.62 -20.81 26.67
CA TYR A 109 -8.90 -19.66 27.21
C TYR A 109 -8.56 -18.68 26.11
N GLN A 110 -8.79 -17.39 26.33
CA GLN A 110 -8.34 -16.35 25.42
C GLN A 110 -6.92 -15.92 25.78
N VAL A 111 -5.95 -16.21 24.92
CA VAL A 111 -4.56 -15.79 25.12
C VAL A 111 -4.18 -14.69 24.14
N LYS A 112 -3.38 -13.75 24.65
CA LYS A 112 -2.69 -12.78 23.79
C LYS A 112 -1.55 -13.50 23.06
N PRO A 113 -1.46 -13.42 21.73
CA PRO A 113 -0.34 -13.97 20.98
C PRO A 113 0.97 -13.33 21.48
N GLY A 114 2.00 -14.16 21.66
CA GLY A 114 3.36 -13.71 22.04
C GLY A 114 3.84 -14.03 23.47
N LYS A 115 3.05 -14.70 24.32
CA LYS A 115 3.56 -15.27 25.60
C LYS A 115 2.95 -16.62 25.90
N ILE A 116 3.59 -17.69 25.45
CA ILE A 116 3.48 -19.01 26.09
C ILE A 116 4.86 -19.32 26.65
N SER A 117 5.09 -18.95 27.91
CA SER A 117 6.22 -19.50 28.67
C SER A 117 5.70 -20.72 29.42
N VAL A 118 5.99 -21.91 28.88
CA VAL A 118 5.88 -23.16 29.65
C VAL A 118 7.09 -23.18 30.58
N LYS A 119 6.84 -23.22 31.89
CA LYS A 119 7.87 -23.29 32.91
C LYS A 119 8.11 -24.75 33.31
#